data_AF-A0A1S4B3S2-F1
#
_entry.id   AF-A0A1S4B3S2-F1
#
_cell.length_a   1.000
_cell.length_b   1.000
_cell.length_c   1.000
_cell.angle_alpha   90.00
_cell.angle_beta   90.00
_cell.angle_gamma   90.00
#
_symmetry.space_group_name_H-M   'P 1'
#
loop_
_entity.id
_entity.type
_entity.pdbx_description
1 polymer ?
#
loop_
_entity_poly.entity_id
_entity_poly.type
_entity_poly.pdbx_seq_one_letter_code
_entity_poly.pdbx_strand_id
1 'polypeptide(L)'
;MAYLLGSVDGLFLLEREIDDSIYNISLSLWNPATREVRPLPAANFQLPPFFTQMSSNFGFRLDPITNDYKVVWFRSFWDDDRNHNTPEYAAIYSCSRDYLRVLEPANLVHEFSADVVGTAYLNGTYYWLLCGGLYYFDDCSILSFDFGNEVFADIGGPDVGRAFNHFNVRLVLLGDFIALMTDVVGFVYDIWDSDHEESWISSYRPEESG
;
A
#
# COMPACT_ATOMS: atom_id res chain seq x y z
N MET A 1 3.26 -7.86 17.06
CA MET A 1 1.85 -7.38 17.16
C MET A 1 1.06 -7.86 15.92
N ALA A 2 -0.26 -7.67 15.83
CA ALA A 2 -1.02 -7.87 14.59
C ALA A 2 -1.75 -6.58 14.17
N TYR A 3 -1.69 -6.24 12.88
CA TYR A 3 -2.23 -5.02 12.29
C TYR A 3 -3.25 -5.35 11.20
N LEU A 4 -4.26 -4.48 11.06
CA LEU A 4 -5.23 -4.56 9.98
C LEU A 4 -4.74 -3.72 8.79
N LEU A 5 -4.51 -4.35 7.65
CA LEU A 5 -4.01 -3.68 6.44
C LEU A 5 -5.13 -3.19 5.52
N GLY A 6 -6.29 -3.84 5.54
CA GLY A 6 -7.42 -3.46 4.71
C GLY A 6 -8.52 -4.51 4.69
N SER A 7 -9.63 -4.17 4.03
CA SER A 7 -10.77 -5.07 3.89
C SER A 7 -11.42 -4.96 2.51
N VAL A 8 -12.04 -6.05 2.07
CA VAL A 8 -12.80 -6.16 0.82
C VAL A 8 -13.94 -7.14 1.08
N ASP A 9 -15.18 -6.73 0.85
CA ASP A 9 -16.37 -7.59 0.95
C ASP A 9 -16.47 -8.37 2.29
N GLY A 10 -16.05 -7.74 3.40
CA GLY A 10 -16.07 -8.35 4.73
C GLY A 10 -14.92 -9.34 5.01
N LEU A 11 -13.99 -9.52 4.08
CA LEU A 11 -12.72 -10.21 4.28
C LEU A 11 -11.64 -9.19 4.64
N PHE A 12 -10.78 -9.52 5.61
CA PHE A 12 -9.77 -8.61 6.13
C PHE A 12 -8.37 -9.18 5.90
N LEU A 13 -7.43 -8.35 5.46
CA LEU A 13 -6.01 -8.70 5.39
C LEU A 13 -5.33 -8.26 6.69
N LEU A 14 -4.75 -9.22 7.39
CA LEU A 14 -4.01 -9.01 8.62
C LEU A 14 -2.51 -9.21 8.38
N GLU A 15 -1.72 -8.37 9.02
CA GLU A 15 -0.27 -8.52 9.12
C GLU A 15 0.11 -8.85 10.56
N ARG A 16 1.08 -9.75 10.72
CA ARG A 16 1.65 -10.09 12.01
C ARG A 16 3.16 -10.07 11.93
N GLU A 17 3.79 -9.33 12.83
CA GLU A 17 5.24 -9.38 13.04
C GLU A 17 5.63 -10.70 13.70
N ILE A 18 6.75 -11.26 13.26
CA ILE A 18 7.38 -12.47 13.79
C ILE A 18 8.71 -12.07 14.42
N ASP A 19 9.02 -12.63 15.59
CA ASP A 19 10.27 -12.41 16.33
C ASP A 19 10.61 -10.93 16.56
N ASP A 20 9.58 -10.09 16.73
CA ASP A 20 9.67 -8.63 16.90
C ASP A 20 10.45 -7.90 15.79
N SER A 21 10.52 -8.50 14.60
CA SER A 21 11.10 -7.89 13.40
C SER A 21 10.00 -7.39 12.46
N ILE A 22 9.98 -6.09 12.20
CA ILE A 22 9.07 -5.46 11.22
C ILE A 22 9.27 -5.96 9.78
N TYR A 23 10.39 -6.62 9.51
CA TYR A 23 10.70 -7.18 8.21
C TYR A 23 10.34 -8.67 8.09
N ASN A 24 10.14 -9.35 9.23
CA ASN A 24 9.72 -10.74 9.27
C ASN A 24 8.23 -10.81 9.61
N ILE A 25 7.40 -10.93 8.57
CA ILE A 25 5.94 -10.79 8.71
C ILE A 25 5.19 -11.99 8.14
N SER A 26 4.05 -12.27 8.73
CA SER A 26 3.06 -13.23 8.22
C SER A 26 1.77 -12.51 7.88
N LEU A 27 1.25 -12.79 6.70
CA LEU A 27 -0.06 -12.32 6.27
C LEU A 27 -1.13 -13.39 6.52
N SER A 28 -2.33 -12.95 6.85
CA SER A 28 -3.50 -13.82 6.98
C SER A 28 -4.76 -13.12 6.51
N LEU A 29 -5.65 -13.87 5.87
CA LEU A 29 -7.02 -13.43 5.61
C LEU A 29 -7.90 -13.83 6.79
N TRP A 30 -8.72 -12.90 7.25
CA TRP A 30 -9.68 -13.14 8.32
C TRP A 30 -11.10 -12.84 7.86
N ASN A 31 -11.98 -13.83 8.02
CA ASN A 31 -13.41 -13.67 7.82
C ASN A 31 -14.10 -13.68 9.21
N PRO A 32 -14.56 -12.53 9.73
CA PRO A 32 -15.21 -12.45 11.03
C PRO A 32 -16.53 -13.21 11.09
N ALA A 33 -17.27 -13.27 9.98
CA ALA A 33 -18.58 -13.91 9.90
C ALA A 33 -18.47 -15.43 10.07
N THR A 34 -17.41 -16.05 9.53
CA THR A 34 -17.13 -17.48 9.70
C THR A 34 -16.16 -17.78 10.84
N ARG A 35 -15.51 -16.75 11.40
CA ARG A 35 -14.40 -16.85 12.37
C ARG A 35 -13.18 -17.60 11.83
N GLU A 36 -13.07 -17.71 10.51
CA GLU A 36 -11.95 -18.39 9.87
C GLU A 36 -10.79 -17.42 9.68
N VAL A 37 -9.59 -17.89 10.03
CA VAL A 37 -8.32 -17.24 9.72
C VAL A 37 -7.55 -18.15 8.80
N ARG A 38 -7.16 -17.63 7.65
CA ARG A 38 -6.38 -18.34 6.64
C ARG A 38 -5.00 -17.66 6.49
N PRO A 39 -3.93 -18.27 7.01
CA PRO A 39 -2.58 -17.79 6.77
C PRO A 39 -2.23 -17.85 5.28
N LEU A 40 -1.58 -16.83 4.76
CA LEU A 40 -1.00 -16.88 3.42
C LEU A 40 0.29 -17.71 3.44
N PRO A 41 0.62 -18.42 2.35
CA PRO A 41 1.93 -19.02 2.16
C PRO A 41 3.04 -17.97 2.28
N ALA A 42 4.20 -18.35 2.81
CA ALA A 42 5.35 -17.45 2.87
C ALA A 42 5.87 -17.13 1.46
N ALA A 43 6.18 -15.86 1.20
CA ALA A 43 6.87 -15.47 -0.02
C ALA A 43 8.37 -15.76 0.11
N ASN A 44 8.81 -16.84 -0.53
CA ASN A 44 10.22 -17.24 -0.56
C ASN A 44 10.94 -16.53 -1.69
N PHE A 45 11.23 -15.24 -1.51
CA PHE A 45 12.09 -14.50 -2.43
C PHE A 45 13.52 -15.05 -2.34
N GLN A 46 14.13 -15.35 -3.48
CA GLN A 46 15.54 -15.74 -3.54
C GLN A 46 16.40 -14.47 -3.51
N LEU A 47 16.79 -14.06 -2.31
CA LEU A 47 17.51 -12.81 -2.07
C LEU A 47 19.00 -13.09 -1.78
N PRO A 48 19.92 -12.29 -2.34
CA PRO A 48 21.31 -12.26 -1.89
C PRO A 48 21.42 -11.95 -0.38
N PRO A 49 22.42 -12.49 0.32
CA PRO A 49 22.54 -12.36 1.78
C PRO A 49 22.93 -10.95 2.25
N PHE A 50 23.41 -10.09 1.33
CA PHE A 50 23.81 -8.70 1.57
C PHE A 50 22.67 -7.71 1.24
N PHE A 51 21.45 -8.20 1.08
CA PHE A 51 20.28 -7.35 0.89
C PHE A 51 19.61 -7.08 2.23
N THR A 52 19.49 -5.81 2.57
CA THR A 52 18.76 -5.34 3.74
C THR A 52 17.37 -4.88 3.32
N GLN A 53 16.31 -5.44 3.91
CA GLN A 53 14.94 -5.03 3.59
C GLN A 53 14.68 -3.59 4.04
N MET A 54 14.14 -2.79 3.14
CA MET A 54 13.84 -1.37 3.38
C MET A 54 12.34 -1.15 3.60
N SER A 55 11.49 -1.77 2.78
CA SER A 55 10.04 -1.62 2.89
C SER A 55 9.29 -2.91 2.56
N SER A 56 8.02 -2.96 2.99
CA SER A 56 7.08 -4.03 2.65
C SER A 56 5.69 -3.44 2.48
N ASN A 57 5.12 -3.60 1.28
CA ASN A 57 3.88 -2.94 0.89
C ASN A 57 2.89 -3.96 0.33
N PHE A 58 1.60 -3.70 0.55
CA PHE A 58 0.54 -4.63 0.18
C PHE A 58 -0.61 -3.94 -0.54
N GLY A 59 -1.31 -4.71 -1.36
CA GLY A 59 -2.65 -4.39 -1.85
C GLY A 59 -3.52 -5.63 -1.75
N PHE A 60 -4.79 -5.42 -1.41
CA PHE A 60 -5.75 -6.51 -1.26
C PHE A 60 -7.06 -6.13 -1.93
N ARG A 61 -7.43 -6.83 -3.01
CA ARG A 61 -8.63 -6.57 -3.80
C ARG A 61 -9.19 -7.83 -4.45
N LEU A 62 -10.45 -7.74 -4.84
CA LEU A 62 -11.10 -8.68 -5.72
C LEU A 62 -10.64 -8.38 -7.15
N ASP A 63 -10.06 -9.37 -7.83
CA ASP A 63 -9.83 -9.29 -9.27
C ASP A 63 -11.17 -9.41 -10.01
N PRO A 64 -11.61 -8.36 -10.73
CA PRO A 64 -12.90 -8.37 -11.41
C PRO A 64 -12.96 -9.35 -12.60
N ILE A 65 -11.81 -9.77 -13.15
CA ILE A 65 -11.75 -10.69 -14.30
C ILE A 65 -11.91 -12.14 -13.85
N THR A 66 -11.14 -12.54 -12.83
CA THR A 66 -11.15 -13.93 -12.35
C THR A 66 -12.14 -14.18 -11.21
N ASN A 67 -12.74 -13.12 -10.65
CA ASN A 67 -13.58 -13.15 -9.46
C ASN A 67 -12.86 -13.85 -8.28
N ASP A 68 -11.56 -13.53 -8.12
CA ASP A 68 -10.70 -14.09 -7.09
C ASP A 68 -10.14 -12.98 -6.22
N TYR A 69 -10.09 -13.24 -4.91
CA TYR A 69 -9.41 -12.34 -3.99
C TYR A 69 -7.91 -12.51 -4.17
N LYS A 70 -7.23 -11.41 -4.46
CA LYS A 70 -5.78 -11.41 -4.59
C LYS A 70 -5.14 -10.50 -3.57
N VAL A 71 -3.97 -10.92 -3.10
CA VAL A 71 -3.08 -10.05 -2.32
C VAL A 71 -1.84 -9.85 -3.16
N VAL A 72 -1.54 -8.60 -3.49
CA VAL A 72 -0.25 -8.22 -4.05
C VAL A 72 0.65 -7.77 -2.91
N TRP A 73 1.87 -8.24 -2.94
CA TRP A 73 2.89 -7.94 -1.95
C TRP A 73 4.17 -7.59 -2.68
N PHE A 74 4.74 -6.43 -2.40
CA PHE A 74 6.03 -6.05 -2.94
C PHE A 74 6.95 -5.49 -1.85
N ARG A 75 8.25 -5.72 -2.03
CA ARG A 75 9.30 -5.37 -1.09
C ARG A 75 10.43 -4.68 -1.84
N SER A 76 11.04 -3.72 -1.18
CA SER A 76 12.29 -3.10 -1.62
C SER A 76 13.43 -3.46 -0.67
N PHE A 77 14.64 -3.52 -1.22
CA PHE A 77 15.86 -3.83 -0.49
C PHE A 77 16.96 -2.83 -0.84
N TRP A 78 17.92 -2.72 0.08
CA TRP A 78 19.19 -2.04 -0.12
C TRP A 78 20.28 -3.08 -0.34
N ASP A 79 21.08 -2.90 -1.38
CA ASP A 79 22.28 -3.69 -1.65
C ASP A 79 23.45 -3.10 -0.84
N ASP A 80 23.81 -3.74 0.27
CA ASP A 80 24.86 -3.26 1.17
C ASP A 80 26.25 -3.28 0.50
N ASP A 81 26.50 -4.22 -0.41
CA ASP A 81 27.79 -4.37 -1.09
C ASP A 81 28.00 -3.28 -2.15
N ARG A 82 26.94 -2.93 -2.88
CA ARG A 82 26.99 -1.95 -3.97
C ARG A 82 26.53 -0.56 -3.56
N ASN A 83 25.99 -0.43 -2.36
CA ASN A 83 25.48 0.82 -1.80
C ASN A 83 24.46 1.49 -2.73
N HIS A 84 23.48 0.69 -3.19
CA HIS A 84 22.41 1.11 -4.10
C HIS A 84 21.08 0.43 -3.76
N ASN A 85 19.95 0.95 -4.26
CA ASN A 85 18.66 0.28 -4.14
C ASN A 85 18.62 -0.96 -5.04
N THR A 86 17.86 -1.98 -4.66
CA THR A 86 17.68 -3.16 -5.52
C THR A 86 16.45 -2.98 -6.41
N PRO A 87 16.34 -3.75 -7.50
CA PRO A 87 15.05 -4.00 -8.12
C PRO A 87 14.05 -4.51 -7.06
N GLU A 88 12.79 -4.18 -7.24
CA GLU A 88 11.74 -4.66 -6.35
C GLU A 88 11.52 -6.17 -6.49
N TYR A 89 10.94 -6.74 -5.44
CA TYR A 89 10.48 -8.11 -5.42
C TYR A 89 8.99 -8.12 -5.11
N ALA A 90 8.20 -8.67 -6.03
CA ALA A 90 6.76 -8.73 -5.87
C ALA A 90 6.25 -10.17 -5.90
N ALA A 91 5.14 -10.41 -5.23
CA ALA A 91 4.41 -11.66 -5.25
C ALA A 91 2.92 -11.40 -5.26
N ILE A 92 2.17 -12.33 -5.84
CA ILE A 92 0.72 -12.31 -5.91
C ILE A 92 0.20 -13.60 -5.30
N TYR A 93 -0.62 -13.46 -4.26
CA TYR A 93 -1.43 -14.54 -3.72
C TYR A 93 -2.80 -14.57 -4.41
N SER A 94 -3.25 -15.77 -4.76
CA SER A 94 -4.59 -16.07 -5.27
C SER A 94 -5.35 -16.91 -4.23
N CYS A 95 -6.48 -16.39 -3.75
CA CYS A 95 -7.27 -17.04 -2.71
C CYS A 95 -7.93 -18.33 -3.21
N SER A 96 -8.40 -18.35 -4.46
CA SER A 96 -9.02 -19.51 -5.09
C SER A 96 -8.05 -20.68 -5.26
N ARG A 97 -6.77 -20.39 -5.53
CA ARG A 97 -5.71 -21.39 -5.73
C ARG A 97 -4.93 -21.72 -4.47
N ASP A 98 -5.13 -20.92 -3.42
CA ASP A 98 -4.34 -20.93 -2.20
C ASP A 98 -2.82 -20.97 -2.48
N TYR A 99 -2.40 -20.10 -3.39
CA TYR A 99 -1.05 -20.12 -3.92
C TYR A 99 -0.50 -18.71 -4.06
N LEU A 100 0.75 -18.54 -3.63
CA LEU A 100 1.52 -17.32 -3.79
C LEU A 100 2.59 -17.53 -4.87
N ARG A 101 2.53 -16.71 -5.92
CA ARG A 101 3.52 -16.70 -7.00
C ARG A 101 4.42 -15.48 -6.87
N VAL A 102 5.73 -15.68 -6.97
CA VAL A 102 6.70 -14.59 -7.07
C VAL A 102 6.73 -14.08 -8.52
N LEU A 103 6.77 -12.76 -8.69
CA LEU A 103 6.95 -12.11 -9.98
C LEU A 103 8.43 -11.97 -10.29
N GLU A 104 8.80 -12.14 -11.56
CA GLU A 104 10.16 -11.90 -11.99
C GLU A 104 10.48 -10.39 -11.92
N PRO A 105 11.68 -9.99 -11.46
CA PRO A 105 12.07 -8.59 -11.34
C PRO A 105 11.92 -7.77 -12.63
N ALA A 106 12.06 -8.42 -13.80
CA ALA A 106 11.91 -7.77 -15.10
C ALA A 106 10.49 -7.23 -15.37
N ASN A 107 9.48 -7.68 -14.62
CA ASN A 107 8.10 -7.21 -14.73
C ASN A 107 7.81 -6.01 -13.82
N LEU A 108 8.81 -5.50 -13.12
CA LEU A 108 8.71 -4.38 -12.19
C LEU A 108 9.38 -3.16 -12.81
N VAL A 109 8.63 -2.08 -12.93
CA VAL A 109 8.96 -0.95 -13.81
C VAL A 109 9.91 0.05 -13.13
N HIS A 110 10.19 -0.09 -11.84
CA HIS A 110 10.85 0.96 -11.07
C HIS A 110 11.65 0.43 -9.88
N GLU A 111 12.66 1.21 -9.48
CA GLU A 111 13.55 0.99 -8.35
C GLU A 111 13.09 1.87 -7.18
N PHE A 112 12.05 1.45 -6.45
CA PHE A 112 11.51 2.28 -5.37
C PHE A 112 12.25 1.99 -4.06
N SER A 113 12.76 3.04 -3.41
CA SER A 113 13.09 3.01 -1.99
C SER A 113 12.18 4.00 -1.30
N ALA A 114 10.97 3.54 -1.00
CA ALA A 114 9.89 4.42 -0.63
C ALA A 114 8.96 3.81 0.41
N ASP A 115 8.59 4.64 1.38
CA ASP A 115 7.45 4.41 2.23
C ASP A 115 6.17 4.73 1.45
N VAL A 116 5.13 3.91 1.64
CA VAL A 116 3.80 4.20 1.12
C VAL A 116 3.14 5.23 2.03
N VAL A 117 2.87 6.41 1.47
CA VAL A 117 2.19 7.52 2.20
C VAL A 117 0.71 7.65 1.84
N GLY A 118 0.18 6.75 1.01
CA GLY A 118 -1.24 6.69 0.72
C GLY A 118 -1.58 5.61 -0.29
N THR A 119 -2.82 5.12 -0.24
CA THR A 119 -3.31 4.14 -1.20
C THR A 119 -4.71 4.50 -1.68
N ALA A 120 -5.01 4.12 -2.92
CA ALA A 120 -6.34 4.24 -3.49
C ALA A 120 -6.64 3.03 -4.38
N TYR A 121 -7.92 2.75 -4.58
CA TYR A 121 -8.36 1.75 -5.54
C TYR A 121 -9.47 2.33 -6.40
N LEU A 122 -9.32 2.22 -7.71
CA LEU A 122 -10.24 2.76 -8.69
C LEU A 122 -10.25 1.85 -9.92
N ASN A 123 -11.43 1.43 -10.37
CA ASN A 123 -11.65 0.71 -11.62
C ASN A 123 -10.77 -0.53 -11.85
N GLY A 124 -10.55 -1.36 -10.82
CA GLY A 124 -9.73 -2.57 -10.95
C GLY A 124 -8.23 -2.36 -10.73
N THR A 125 -7.81 -1.10 -10.55
CA THR A 125 -6.41 -0.72 -10.34
C THR A 125 -6.20 -0.22 -8.92
N TYR A 126 -5.13 -0.70 -8.30
CA TYR A 126 -4.68 -0.24 -7.01
C TYR A 126 -3.51 0.72 -7.19
N TYR A 127 -3.49 1.77 -6.40
CA TYR A 127 -2.51 2.84 -6.50
C TYR A 127 -1.83 3.03 -5.14
N TRP A 128 -0.51 3.16 -5.16
CA TRP A 128 0.31 3.54 -4.02
C TRP A 128 1.02 4.83 -4.35
N LEU A 129 0.97 5.80 -3.44
CA LEU A 129 1.85 6.95 -3.47
C LEU A 129 3.13 6.60 -2.74
N LEU A 130 4.20 6.53 -3.50
CA LEU A 130 5.55 6.20 -3.07
C LEU A 130 6.35 7.50 -3.00
N CYS A 131 7.10 7.71 -1.93
CA CYS A 131 7.99 8.87 -1.82
C CYS A 131 9.41 8.43 -1.40
N GLY A 132 10.42 9.07 -2.00
CA GLY A 132 11.84 8.67 -2.03
C GLY A 132 12.63 8.70 -0.72
N GLY A 133 12.03 8.24 0.38
CA GLY A 133 12.69 8.07 1.67
C GLY A 133 13.33 9.34 2.24
N LEU A 134 14.19 9.17 3.25
CA LEU A 134 14.80 10.25 4.04
C LEU A 134 15.85 11.09 3.29
N TYR A 135 16.18 10.77 2.04
CA TYR A 135 17.23 11.47 1.27
C TYR A 135 16.71 12.15 0.01
N TYR A 136 15.54 11.74 -0.50
CA TYR A 136 14.92 12.32 -1.70
C TYR A 136 13.51 12.81 -1.37
N PHE A 137 13.45 13.85 -0.52
CA PHE A 137 12.21 14.37 0.06
C PHE A 137 11.18 14.85 -0.98
N ASP A 138 11.66 15.19 -2.18
CA ASP A 138 10.93 15.90 -3.22
C ASP A 138 10.37 14.97 -4.32
N ASP A 139 10.77 13.69 -4.32
CA ASP A 139 10.41 12.72 -5.33
C ASP A 139 9.28 11.82 -4.82
N CYS A 140 8.06 12.05 -5.32
CA CYS A 140 6.95 11.12 -5.15
C CYS A 140 6.46 10.62 -6.51
N SER A 141 6.16 9.34 -6.57
CA SER A 141 5.63 8.65 -7.75
C SER A 141 4.38 7.86 -7.37
N ILE A 142 3.54 7.61 -8.36
CA ILE A 142 2.35 6.79 -8.16
C ILE A 142 2.60 5.45 -8.85
N LEU A 143 2.73 4.40 -8.05
CA LEU A 143 2.74 3.04 -8.55
C LEU A 143 1.30 2.57 -8.69
N SER A 144 0.99 1.97 -9.83
CA SER A 144 -0.28 1.33 -10.10
C SER A 144 -0.11 -0.17 -10.31
N PHE A 145 -1.12 -0.94 -9.92
CA PHE A 145 -1.21 -2.37 -10.20
C PHE A 145 -2.62 -2.73 -10.66
N ASP A 146 -2.71 -3.25 -11.88
CA ASP A 146 -3.95 -3.78 -12.46
C ASP A 146 -4.16 -5.22 -11.97
N PHE A 147 -5.22 -5.45 -11.19
CA PHE A 147 -5.51 -6.78 -10.63
C PHE A 147 -5.95 -7.81 -11.67
N GLY A 148 -6.53 -7.36 -12.78
CA GLY A 148 -7.01 -8.21 -13.86
C GLY A 148 -5.88 -8.67 -14.77
N ASN A 149 -5.01 -7.74 -15.16
CA ASN A 149 -3.86 -8.03 -16.03
C ASN A 149 -2.60 -8.43 -15.26
N GLU A 150 -2.57 -8.22 -13.94
CA GLU A 150 -1.41 -8.46 -13.07
C GLU A 150 -0.14 -7.69 -13.50
N VAL A 151 -0.33 -6.43 -13.89
CA VAL A 151 0.73 -5.55 -14.41
C VAL A 151 0.95 -4.36 -13.48
N PHE A 152 2.21 -4.10 -13.15
CA PHE A 152 2.64 -2.87 -12.51
C PHE A 152 2.93 -1.78 -13.55
N ALA A 153 2.60 -0.54 -13.22
CA ALA A 153 3.03 0.62 -13.99
C ALA A 153 3.30 1.81 -13.06
N ASP A 154 4.45 2.44 -13.23
CA ASP A 154 4.70 3.77 -12.70
C ASP A 154 4.04 4.80 -13.62
N ILE A 155 3.10 5.55 -13.08
CA ILE A 155 2.35 6.57 -13.84
C ILE A 155 2.83 7.99 -13.53
N GLY A 156 3.87 8.13 -12.71
CA GLY A 156 4.40 9.40 -12.25
C GLY A 156 3.48 10.14 -11.28
N GLY A 157 4.07 11.05 -10.51
CA GLY A 157 3.33 12.07 -9.77
C GLY A 157 2.78 13.16 -10.73
N PRO A 158 1.75 13.91 -10.33
CA PRO A 158 1.27 15.03 -11.14
C PRO A 158 2.35 16.12 -11.26
N ASP A 159 2.55 16.63 -12.47
CA ASP A 159 3.46 17.74 -12.75
C ASP A 159 2.87 19.05 -12.22
N VAL A 160 3.20 19.36 -10.97
CA VAL A 160 2.74 20.58 -10.28
C VAL A 160 3.81 21.67 -10.23
N GLY A 161 4.90 21.52 -10.97
CA GLY A 161 6.00 22.50 -11.03
C GLY A 161 6.70 22.80 -9.70
N ARG A 162 6.47 21.94 -8.69
CA ARG A 162 7.08 22.02 -7.35
C ARG A 162 7.26 20.63 -6.78
N ALA A 163 8.22 20.48 -5.88
CA ALA A 163 8.38 19.28 -5.09
C ALA A 163 7.19 19.07 -4.15
N PHE A 164 6.84 17.80 -3.92
CA PHE A 164 5.90 17.43 -2.87
C PHE A 164 6.68 17.16 -1.58
N ASN A 165 6.30 17.81 -0.48
CA ASN A 165 6.76 17.36 0.83
C ASN A 165 5.97 16.10 1.21
N HIS A 166 6.61 14.93 1.15
CA HIS A 166 5.97 13.65 1.38
C HIS A 166 5.31 13.47 2.76
N PHE A 167 5.75 14.22 3.79
CA PHE A 167 5.10 14.18 5.11
C PHE A 167 3.65 14.68 5.05
N ASN A 168 3.37 15.57 4.10
CA ASN A 168 2.13 16.32 3.99
C ASN A 168 1.27 15.88 2.80
N VAL A 169 1.64 14.85 2.05
CA VAL A 169 0.83 14.41 0.90
C VAL A 169 0.23 13.05 1.17
N ARG A 170 -1.06 12.91 0.85
CA ARG A 170 -1.80 11.66 0.88
C ARG A 170 -2.47 11.42 -0.46
N LEU A 171 -2.43 10.18 -0.93
CA LEU A 171 -3.28 9.73 -2.02
C LEU A 171 -4.67 9.41 -1.47
N VAL A 172 -5.69 9.99 -2.08
CA VAL A 172 -7.08 9.82 -1.68
C VAL A 172 -7.95 9.47 -2.88
N LEU A 173 -9.04 8.78 -2.62
CA LEU A 173 -10.11 8.53 -3.59
C LEU A 173 -11.22 9.56 -3.37
N LEU A 174 -11.56 10.33 -4.41
CA LEU A 174 -12.63 11.34 -4.39
C LEU A 174 -13.65 11.00 -5.48
N GLY A 175 -14.69 10.24 -5.09
CA GLY A 175 -15.65 9.69 -6.03
C GLY A 175 -14.94 8.78 -7.03
N ASP A 176 -15.00 9.14 -8.31
CA ASP A 176 -14.45 8.35 -9.42
C ASP A 176 -13.03 8.80 -9.84
N PHE A 177 -12.34 9.57 -9.01
CA PHE A 177 -10.99 10.08 -9.29
C PHE A 177 -10.04 9.81 -8.13
N ILE A 178 -8.78 9.51 -8.46
CA ILE A 178 -7.68 9.58 -7.48
C ILE A 178 -7.14 11.00 -7.44
N ALA A 179 -6.80 11.47 -6.25
CA ALA A 179 -6.26 12.82 -6.04
C ALA A 179 -5.13 12.80 -5.01
N LEU A 180 -4.22 13.77 -5.15
CA LEU A 180 -3.25 14.08 -4.12
C LEU A 180 -3.82 15.18 -3.23
N MET A 181 -3.96 14.88 -1.95
CA MET A 181 -4.35 15.84 -0.92
C MET A 181 -3.11 16.27 -0.15
N THR A 182 -2.88 17.59 -0.05
CA THR A 182 -1.82 18.14 0.79
C THR A 182 -2.39 18.58 2.12
N ASP A 183 -1.91 17.98 3.21
CA ASP A 183 -2.13 18.43 4.57
C ASP A 183 -1.28 19.68 4.84
N VAL A 184 -1.94 20.80 5.12
CA VAL A 184 -1.28 22.05 5.49
C VAL A 184 -1.26 22.11 7.02
N VAL A 185 -0.06 22.15 7.61
CA VAL A 185 0.17 22.23 9.06
C VAL A 185 -0.75 23.30 9.67
N GLY A 186 -1.70 22.86 10.51
CA GLY A 186 -2.71 23.72 11.15
C GLY A 186 -4.16 23.30 10.89
N PHE A 187 -4.42 22.42 9.92
CA PHE A 187 -5.73 21.79 9.76
C PHE A 187 -5.84 20.57 10.67
N VAL A 188 -6.66 20.67 11.72
CA VAL A 188 -7.10 19.50 12.49
C VAL A 188 -8.19 18.82 11.66
N TYR A 189 -7.98 17.56 11.28
CA TYR A 189 -9.04 16.73 10.69
C TYR A 189 -9.74 15.92 11.78
N ASP A 190 -10.99 16.24 12.06
CA ASP A 190 -11.92 15.37 12.79
C ASP A 190 -12.91 14.78 11.79
N ILE A 191 -12.88 13.45 11.57
CA ILE A 191 -13.82 12.74 10.69
C ILE A 191 -14.63 11.73 11.51
N TRP A 192 -15.96 11.86 11.44
CA TRP A 192 -16.95 11.00 12.10
C TRP A 192 -18.05 10.64 11.10
N ASP A 193 -18.53 9.39 11.13
CA ASP A 193 -19.67 8.93 10.32
C ASP A 193 -20.56 7.94 11.11
N SER A 194 -21.85 8.26 11.22
CA SER A 194 -22.88 7.23 11.11
C SER A 194 -24.16 7.81 10.52
N ASP A 195 -24.94 6.94 9.90
CA ASP A 195 -26.37 7.10 10.01
C ASP A 195 -27.12 5.76 10.10
N HIS A 196 -27.51 5.39 11.32
CA HIS A 196 -28.90 5.39 11.76
C HIS A 196 -29.00 4.97 13.24
N GLU A 197 -29.51 5.91 14.07
CA GLU A 197 -29.80 5.84 15.53
C GLU A 197 -28.56 5.51 16.41
N GLU A 198 -27.82 6.42 17.08
CA GLU A 198 -28.09 7.74 17.64
C GLU A 198 -26.79 8.60 17.67
N SER A 199 -26.82 9.77 16.98
CA SER A 199 -25.97 10.99 17.08
C SER A 199 -24.43 10.95 16.87
N TRP A 200 -23.92 11.80 15.94
CA TRP A 200 -22.51 12.22 15.83
C TRP A 200 -22.33 13.73 15.66
N ILE A 201 -21.17 14.24 16.09
CA ILE A 201 -20.83 15.66 16.35
C ILE A 201 -19.98 16.25 15.19
N SER A 202 -20.17 17.55 14.90
CA SER A 202 -19.51 18.32 13.84
C SER A 202 -18.24 19.07 14.26
N SER A 203 -17.36 19.30 13.28
CA SER A 203 -16.05 19.98 13.35
C SER A 203 -16.12 21.52 13.45
N TYR A 204 -15.03 22.13 13.96
CA TYR A 204 -14.84 23.57 14.17
C TYR A 204 -14.02 24.22 13.03
N ARG A 205 -14.39 25.43 12.61
CA ARG A 205 -13.60 26.28 11.69
C ARG A 205 -12.79 27.30 12.49
N PRO A 206 -11.47 27.44 12.29
CA PRO A 206 -10.76 28.62 12.74
C PRO A 206 -11.23 29.81 11.89
N GLU A 207 -11.65 30.90 12.54
CA GLU A 207 -11.76 32.19 11.88
C GLU A 207 -10.36 32.66 11.48
N GLU A 208 -10.21 33.15 10.24
CA GLU A 208 -9.00 33.83 9.79
C GLU A 208 -8.78 35.08 10.67
N SER A 209 -7.78 35.06 11.55
CA SER A 209 -7.27 36.28 12.16
C SER A 209 -6.23 36.89 11.22
N GLY A 210 -6.54 38.12 10.76
CA GLY A 210 -5.90 38.87 9.68
C GLY A 210 -4.43 39.27 9.85
#